data_AF-A0A1A9BFV5-F1
#
_entry.id   AF-A0A1A9BFV5-F1
#
_cell.length_a   1.000
_cell.length_b   1.000
_cell.length_c   1.000
_cell.angle_alpha   90.00
_cell.angle_beta   90.00
_cell.angle_gamma   90.00
#
_symmetry.space_group_name_H-M   'P 1'
#
loop_
_entity.id
_entity.type
_entity.pdbx_description
1 polymer ?
#
loop_
_entity_poly.entity_id
_entity_poly.type
_entity_poly.pdbx_seq_one_letter_code
_entity_poly.pdbx_strand_id
1 'polypeptide(L)'
;MTVDWSRLGHAYGRATDTPGHVAALEFGDADARQAALDHLDIAVLHQGFPRTATAPTVRAVTALLAEGRAHPDTIEPLLEFLGDAATSVTDLADNRYFAGILPDLADAVAQAYPVVLPLLAASPPDRALLRAENLVAIARLRSVADRREELAALVLEWSERGAGPRAEWLRCLGQLGVDLRDRLTDPDPAIRLRAALAHEDAPGARELILAALAGPPPPGVHQFALVAAAIRVAADFDEIATAACQVAGRDSWAGFDDGWGALVRFAFPKPYAPHRPLTEPQRALVRALVTNDQLWDSTNGSCRLVFTRAGLPSTRSACGRLAG
;
A
#
# COMPACT_ATOMS: atom_id res chain seq x y z
N MET A 1 27.32 -8.99 -15.53
CA MET A 1 27.36 -7.80 -16.41
C MET A 1 27.45 -6.57 -15.52
N THR A 2 28.37 -5.65 -15.82
CA THR A 2 28.51 -4.40 -15.07
C THR A 2 27.39 -3.44 -15.46
N VAL A 3 26.64 -2.93 -14.49
CA VAL A 3 25.54 -1.98 -14.75
C VAL A 3 26.12 -0.60 -15.09
N ASP A 4 25.69 -0.01 -16.21
CA ASP A 4 26.05 1.37 -16.58
C ASP A 4 25.07 2.38 -15.96
N TRP A 5 25.40 2.80 -14.75
CA TRP A 5 24.60 3.72 -13.94
C TRP A 5 24.45 5.12 -14.56
N SER A 6 25.33 5.52 -15.48
CA SER A 6 25.26 6.82 -16.16
C SER A 6 24.06 6.90 -17.12
N ARG A 7 23.56 5.76 -17.59
CA ARG A 7 22.39 5.66 -18.47
C ARG A 7 21.07 5.56 -17.70
N LEU A 8 21.14 5.22 -16.42
CA LEU A 8 20.00 5.08 -15.54
C LEU A 8 19.69 6.43 -14.86
N GLY A 9 18.45 6.56 -14.43
CA GLY A 9 17.99 7.67 -13.62
C GLY A 9 17.13 7.20 -12.45
N HIS A 10 17.16 8.02 -11.40
CA HIS A 10 16.30 7.99 -10.22
C HIS A 10 15.53 9.34 -10.13
N ALA A 11 14.80 9.61 -9.04
CA ALA A 11 13.93 10.79 -8.97
C ALA A 11 14.64 12.15 -9.18
N TYR A 12 15.87 12.27 -8.68
CA TYR A 12 16.66 13.51 -8.75
C TYR A 12 17.66 13.61 -9.91
N GLY A 13 17.60 12.71 -10.91
CA GLY A 13 18.48 12.79 -12.09
C GLY A 13 19.17 11.47 -12.44
N ARG A 14 20.43 11.57 -12.89
CA ARG A 14 21.25 10.40 -13.25
C ARG A 14 21.70 9.64 -12.00
N ALA A 15 21.64 8.32 -12.05
CA ALA A 15 21.90 7.45 -10.90
C ALA A 15 23.39 7.14 -10.67
N THR A 16 24.30 8.06 -11.00
CA THR A 16 25.76 7.85 -10.92
C THR A 16 26.28 7.77 -9.48
N ASP A 17 25.52 8.27 -8.52
CA ASP A 17 25.77 8.24 -7.07
C ASP A 17 25.32 6.92 -6.41
N THR A 18 24.31 6.27 -6.99
CA THR A 18 23.65 5.08 -6.43
C THR A 18 24.62 3.92 -6.13
N PRO A 19 25.65 3.63 -6.94
CA PRO A 19 26.66 2.62 -6.58
C PRO A 19 27.38 2.92 -5.26
N GLY A 20 27.66 4.20 -4.97
CA GLY A 20 28.31 4.62 -3.73
C GLY A 20 27.41 4.34 -2.52
N HIS A 21 26.12 4.66 -2.63
CA HIS A 21 25.14 4.33 -1.59
C HIS A 21 24.99 2.81 -1.39
N VAL A 22 24.90 2.03 -2.46
CA VAL A 22 24.84 0.57 -2.35
C VAL A 22 26.10 -0.01 -1.67
N ALA A 23 27.29 0.51 -1.99
CA ALA A 23 28.52 0.09 -1.32
C ALA A 23 28.56 0.48 0.17
N ALA A 24 27.96 1.62 0.53
CA ALA A 24 27.88 2.08 1.91
C ALA A 24 27.03 1.15 2.79
N LEU A 25 26.05 0.42 2.24
CA LEU A 25 25.26 -0.57 2.99
C LEU A 25 26.11 -1.70 3.59
N GLU A 26 27.26 -2.00 2.99
CA GLU A 26 28.22 -3.01 3.47
C GLU A 26 29.37 -2.38 4.26
N PHE A 27 30.00 -1.32 3.71
CA PHE A 27 31.27 -0.79 4.22
C PHE A 27 31.17 0.56 4.92
N GLY A 28 30.02 1.23 4.83
CA GLY A 28 29.80 2.54 5.42
C GLY A 28 29.73 2.47 6.95
N ASP A 29 30.00 3.59 7.61
CA ASP A 29 29.63 3.78 9.01
C ASP A 29 28.09 3.93 9.15
N ALA A 30 27.61 4.13 10.38
CA ALA A 30 26.17 4.21 10.64
C ALA A 30 25.49 5.34 9.86
N ASP A 31 26.14 6.51 9.77
CA ASP A 31 25.60 7.67 9.06
C ASP A 31 25.57 7.43 7.55
N ALA A 32 26.62 6.81 6.99
CA ALA A 32 26.68 6.44 5.59
C ALA A 32 25.64 5.37 5.22
N ARG A 33 25.38 4.40 6.11
CA ARG A 33 24.32 3.40 5.94
C ARG A 33 22.93 4.05 5.99
N GLN A 34 22.69 4.95 6.94
CA GLN A 34 21.42 5.67 7.00
C GLN A 34 21.21 6.50 5.72
N ALA A 35 22.21 7.25 5.27
CA ALA A 35 22.13 8.01 4.03
C ALA A 35 21.91 7.11 2.79
N ALA A 36 22.44 5.88 2.80
CA ALA A 36 22.17 4.90 1.75
C ALA A 36 20.72 4.40 1.78
N LEU A 37 20.18 4.08 2.96
CA LEU A 37 18.78 3.69 3.13
C LEU A 37 17.83 4.81 2.72
N ASP A 38 18.10 6.05 3.14
CA ASP A 38 17.35 7.23 2.73
C ASP A 38 17.38 7.35 1.20
N HIS A 39 18.54 7.16 0.55
CA HIS A 39 18.65 7.20 -0.92
C HIS A 39 17.78 6.13 -1.62
N LEU A 40 17.66 4.92 -1.05
CA LEU A 40 16.78 3.88 -1.60
C LEU A 40 15.32 4.34 -1.62
N ASP A 41 14.85 4.94 -0.52
CA ASP A 41 13.47 5.42 -0.36
C ASP A 41 13.21 6.71 -1.15
N ILE A 42 14.02 7.75 -0.96
CA ILE A 42 13.72 9.08 -1.49
C ILE A 42 14.13 9.25 -2.95
N ALA A 43 15.13 8.51 -3.45
CA ALA A 43 15.62 8.67 -4.81
C ALA A 43 15.24 7.48 -5.70
N VAL A 44 15.58 6.26 -5.29
CA VAL A 44 15.47 5.06 -6.13
C VAL A 44 14.02 4.60 -6.28
N LEU A 45 13.25 4.53 -5.19
CA LEU A 45 11.83 4.17 -5.17
C LEU A 45 10.99 5.34 -4.63
N HIS A 46 11.15 6.51 -5.24
CA HIS A 46 10.55 7.75 -4.75
C HIS A 46 9.03 7.66 -4.60
N GLN A 47 8.55 7.61 -3.35
CA GLN A 47 7.12 7.53 -3.01
C GLN A 47 6.42 6.34 -3.67
N GLY A 48 7.10 5.19 -3.76
CA GLY A 48 6.57 3.99 -4.41
C GLY A 48 6.59 4.04 -5.94
N PHE A 49 7.10 5.12 -6.57
CA PHE A 49 7.21 5.21 -8.03
C PHE A 49 8.59 4.79 -8.51
N PRO A 50 8.71 3.65 -9.22
CA PRO A 50 9.99 3.16 -9.67
C PRO A 50 10.56 4.00 -10.81
N ARG A 51 11.88 3.94 -10.96
CA ARG A 51 12.67 4.55 -12.03
C ARG A 51 13.56 3.49 -12.68
N THR A 52 14.25 3.86 -13.76
CA THR A 52 15.17 2.94 -14.46
C THR A 52 16.30 2.39 -13.58
N ALA A 53 16.66 3.08 -12.51
CA ALA A 53 17.65 2.60 -11.54
C ALA A 53 17.10 1.57 -10.54
N THR A 54 15.78 1.49 -10.34
CA THR A 54 15.18 0.66 -9.27
C THR A 54 15.48 -0.82 -9.44
N ALA A 55 15.29 -1.39 -10.64
CA ALA A 55 15.52 -2.81 -10.86
C ALA A 55 17.00 -3.22 -10.69
N PRO A 56 17.99 -2.48 -11.24
CA PRO A 56 19.41 -2.71 -10.91
C PRO A 56 19.74 -2.60 -9.42
N THR A 57 19.15 -1.64 -8.71
CA THR A 57 19.34 -1.50 -7.25
C THR A 57 18.76 -2.68 -6.49
N VAL A 58 17.55 -3.14 -6.83
CA VAL A 58 16.93 -4.35 -6.25
C VAL A 58 17.84 -5.56 -6.40
N ARG A 59 18.44 -5.76 -7.57
CA ARG A 59 19.40 -6.85 -7.79
C ARG A 59 20.66 -6.72 -6.93
N ALA A 60 21.19 -5.51 -6.79
CA ALA A 60 22.38 -5.26 -5.98
C ALA A 60 22.11 -5.51 -4.48
N VAL A 61 20.97 -5.03 -3.96
CA VAL A 61 20.52 -5.30 -2.59
C VAL A 61 20.28 -6.79 -2.37
N THR A 62 19.65 -7.47 -3.32
CA THR A 62 19.44 -8.92 -3.28
C THR A 62 20.77 -9.68 -3.20
N ALA A 63 21.77 -9.27 -3.99
CA ALA A 63 23.11 -9.86 -3.94
C ALA A 63 23.79 -9.64 -2.58
N LEU A 64 23.69 -8.43 -1.99
CA LEU A 64 24.23 -8.16 -0.65
C LEU A 64 23.62 -9.08 0.41
N LEU A 65 22.30 -9.29 0.36
CA LEU A 65 21.61 -10.20 1.28
C LEU A 65 22.01 -11.67 1.03
N ALA A 66 22.06 -12.10 -0.22
CA ALA A 66 22.42 -13.47 -0.60
C ALA A 66 23.85 -13.85 -0.19
N GLU A 67 24.77 -12.89 -0.30
CA GLU A 67 26.19 -13.06 0.03
C GLU A 67 26.49 -12.84 1.52
N GLY A 68 25.49 -12.47 2.33
CA GLY A 68 25.68 -12.17 3.75
C GLY A 68 26.55 -10.94 4.02
N ARG A 69 26.58 -10.00 3.06
CA ARG A 69 27.41 -8.79 3.08
C ARG A 69 26.66 -7.56 3.60
N ALA A 70 25.34 -7.60 3.61
CA ALA A 70 24.54 -6.54 4.23
C ALA A 70 24.87 -6.44 5.72
N HIS A 71 25.12 -5.22 6.21
CA HIS A 71 25.35 -5.01 7.63
C HIS A 71 24.06 -5.35 8.43
N PRO A 72 24.14 -5.98 9.63
CA PRO A 72 22.96 -6.46 10.35
C PRO A 72 21.87 -5.40 10.61
N ASP A 73 22.25 -4.14 10.82
CA ASP A 73 21.28 -3.04 11.03
C ASP A 73 20.55 -2.57 9.75
N THR A 74 20.97 -3.05 8.59
CA THR A 74 20.32 -2.73 7.30
C THR A 74 19.38 -3.83 6.82
N ILE A 75 19.42 -5.04 7.39
CA ILE A 75 18.66 -6.18 6.86
C ILE A 75 17.16 -5.84 6.77
N GLU A 76 16.56 -5.37 7.86
CA GLU A 76 15.14 -5.05 7.93
C GLU A 76 14.74 -3.92 6.97
N PRO A 77 15.43 -2.76 6.93
CA PRO A 77 15.21 -1.74 5.91
C PRO A 77 15.36 -2.24 4.46
N LEU A 78 16.30 -3.15 4.19
CA LEU A 78 16.47 -3.71 2.85
C LEU A 78 15.32 -4.66 2.48
N LEU A 79 14.79 -5.42 3.44
CA LEU A 79 13.60 -6.25 3.23
C LEU A 79 12.35 -5.39 2.97
N GLU A 80 12.22 -4.27 3.70
CA GLU A 80 11.18 -3.27 3.48
C GLU A 80 11.27 -2.69 2.06
N PHE A 81 12.45 -2.22 1.64
CA PHE A 81 12.68 -1.74 0.27
C PHE A 81 12.30 -2.77 -0.82
N LEU A 82 12.62 -4.05 -0.61
CA LEU A 82 12.25 -5.13 -1.54
C LEU A 82 10.73 -5.37 -1.57
N GLY A 83 10.06 -5.30 -0.43
CA GLY A 83 8.61 -5.41 -0.31
C GLY A 83 7.88 -4.22 -0.95
N ASP A 84 8.39 -3.01 -0.80
CA ASP A 84 7.86 -1.80 -1.43
C ASP A 84 8.06 -1.84 -2.95
N ALA A 85 9.23 -2.31 -3.41
CA ALA A 85 9.46 -2.54 -4.83
C ALA A 85 8.45 -3.56 -5.40
N ALA A 86 8.17 -4.64 -4.67
CA ALA A 86 7.15 -5.63 -5.06
C ALA A 86 5.73 -5.04 -5.11
N THR A 87 5.39 -4.21 -4.12
CA THR A 87 4.11 -3.50 -4.05
C THR A 87 3.96 -2.55 -5.24
N SER A 88 5.00 -1.79 -5.58
CA SER A 88 5.00 -0.90 -6.75
C SER A 88 4.72 -1.62 -8.06
N VAL A 89 5.27 -2.83 -8.25
CA VAL A 89 5.00 -3.66 -9.44
C VAL A 89 3.53 -4.04 -9.52
N THR A 90 2.93 -4.40 -8.39
CA THR A 90 1.53 -4.84 -8.34
C THR A 90 0.58 -3.66 -8.55
N ASP A 91 0.80 -2.56 -7.86
CA ASP A 91 -0.11 -1.42 -7.83
C ASP A 91 -0.06 -0.59 -9.13
N LEU A 92 1.08 -0.61 -9.83
CA LEU A 92 1.28 0.12 -11.08
C LEU A 92 1.09 -0.74 -12.34
N ALA A 93 0.68 -2.00 -12.20
CA ALA A 93 0.61 -2.97 -13.30
C ALA A 93 -0.19 -2.47 -14.53
N ASP A 94 -1.27 -1.73 -14.30
CA ASP A 94 -2.14 -1.19 -15.35
C ASP A 94 -1.75 0.23 -15.81
N ASN A 95 -0.70 0.82 -15.23
CA ASN A 95 -0.27 2.17 -15.53
C ASN A 95 0.71 2.20 -16.73
N ARG A 96 0.22 2.73 -17.85
CA ARG A 96 0.98 2.83 -19.11
C ARG A 96 2.28 3.62 -19.01
N TYR A 97 2.40 4.56 -18.06
CA TYR A 97 3.65 5.31 -17.86
C TYR A 97 4.80 4.40 -17.43
N PHE A 98 4.49 3.35 -16.64
CA PHE A 98 5.48 2.44 -16.08
C PHE A 98 5.65 1.15 -16.89
N ALA A 99 4.86 0.93 -17.94
CA ALA A 99 4.87 -0.30 -18.75
C ALA A 99 6.26 -0.67 -19.31
N GLY A 100 7.13 0.32 -19.54
CA GLY A 100 8.50 0.10 -20.02
C GLY A 100 9.52 -0.31 -18.95
N ILE A 101 9.22 -0.14 -17.66
CA ILE A 101 10.17 -0.43 -16.56
C ILE A 101 9.69 -1.55 -15.62
N LEU A 102 8.37 -1.75 -15.49
CA LEU A 102 7.83 -2.76 -14.57
C LEU A 102 8.27 -4.20 -14.89
N PRO A 103 8.41 -4.64 -16.15
CA PRO A 103 8.87 -6.01 -16.42
C PRO A 103 10.25 -6.30 -15.83
N ASP A 104 11.22 -5.40 -16.01
CA ASP A 104 12.57 -5.57 -15.47
C ASP A 104 12.58 -5.53 -13.92
N LEU A 105 11.75 -4.68 -13.33
CA LEU A 105 11.59 -4.62 -11.88
C LEU A 105 10.91 -5.88 -11.32
N ALA A 106 9.87 -6.38 -11.98
CA ALA A 106 9.18 -7.61 -11.60
C ALA A 106 10.16 -8.81 -11.60
N ASP A 107 11.00 -8.91 -12.62
CA ASP A 107 12.04 -9.93 -12.71
C ASP A 107 13.09 -9.78 -11.58
N ALA A 108 13.54 -8.55 -11.31
CA ALA A 108 14.48 -8.28 -10.22
C ALA A 108 13.92 -8.65 -8.84
N VAL A 109 12.67 -8.29 -8.57
CA VAL A 109 11.98 -8.60 -7.31
C VAL A 109 11.73 -10.11 -7.17
N ALA A 110 11.33 -10.79 -8.25
CA ALA A 110 11.14 -12.24 -8.23
C ALA A 110 12.43 -13.00 -7.88
N GLN A 111 13.60 -12.50 -8.33
CA GLN A 111 14.91 -13.05 -7.96
C GLN A 111 15.25 -12.90 -6.48
N ALA A 112 14.62 -11.94 -5.77
CA ALA A 112 14.82 -11.75 -4.33
C ALA A 112 14.09 -12.81 -3.49
N TYR A 113 13.00 -13.40 -4.00
CA TYR A 113 12.21 -14.39 -3.25
C TYR A 113 13.04 -15.53 -2.61
N PRO A 114 13.86 -16.29 -3.36
CA PRO A 114 14.64 -17.39 -2.79
C PRO A 114 15.72 -16.92 -1.80
N VAL A 115 16.10 -15.64 -1.82
CA VAL A 115 17.07 -15.05 -0.88
C VAL A 115 16.38 -14.63 0.42
N VAL A 116 15.17 -14.08 0.33
CA VAL A 116 14.41 -13.58 1.48
C VAL A 116 13.72 -14.72 2.25
N LEU A 117 13.29 -15.78 1.59
CA LEU A 117 12.60 -16.91 2.22
C LEU A 117 13.40 -17.54 3.39
N PRO A 118 14.70 -17.87 3.26
CA PRO A 118 15.50 -18.35 4.38
C PRO A 118 15.62 -17.35 5.54
N LEU A 119 15.59 -16.04 5.27
CA LEU A 119 15.64 -15.00 6.30
C LEU A 119 14.36 -14.99 7.15
N LEU A 120 13.18 -15.25 6.56
CA LEU A 120 11.96 -15.45 7.32
C LEU A 120 12.01 -16.76 8.13
N ALA A 121 12.48 -17.85 7.52
CA ALA A 121 12.56 -19.15 8.20
C ALA A 121 13.47 -19.09 9.45
N ALA A 122 14.58 -18.35 9.37
CA ALA A 122 15.52 -18.13 10.46
C ALA A 122 15.21 -16.89 11.31
N SER A 123 14.03 -16.28 11.17
CA SER A 123 13.70 -15.02 11.83
C SER A 123 13.63 -15.17 13.36
N PRO A 124 14.08 -14.18 14.15
CA PRO A 124 13.66 -14.07 15.53
C PRO A 124 12.15 -13.72 15.61
N PRO A 125 11.43 -14.13 16.67
CA PRO A 125 9.98 -13.96 16.77
C PRO A 125 9.49 -12.52 16.64
N ASP A 126 10.24 -11.54 17.16
CA ASP A 126 9.90 -10.11 17.11
C ASP A 126 10.02 -9.50 15.70
N ARG A 127 10.70 -10.19 14.77
CA ARG A 127 10.89 -9.75 13.38
C ARG A 127 10.15 -10.57 12.35
N ALA A 128 9.60 -11.73 12.75
CA ALA A 128 8.99 -12.68 11.83
C ALA A 128 7.83 -12.07 11.03
N LEU A 129 6.98 -11.26 11.69
CA LEU A 129 5.84 -10.63 11.01
C LEU A 129 6.31 -9.66 9.92
N LEU A 130 7.22 -8.73 10.25
CA LEU A 130 7.75 -7.76 9.28
C LEU A 130 8.40 -8.46 8.07
N ARG A 131 9.17 -9.53 8.31
CA ARG A 131 9.78 -10.31 7.22
C ARG A 131 8.73 -11.04 6.38
N ALA A 132 7.68 -11.57 7.01
CA ALA A 132 6.58 -12.23 6.32
C ALA A 132 5.78 -11.25 5.45
N GLU A 133 5.47 -10.06 5.96
CA GLU A 133 4.71 -9.04 5.22
C GLU A 133 5.42 -8.64 3.92
N ASN A 134 6.73 -8.41 4.00
CA ASN A 134 7.54 -8.05 2.83
C ASN A 134 7.71 -9.21 1.85
N LEU A 135 7.88 -10.44 2.35
CA LEU A 135 7.95 -11.62 1.48
C LEU A 135 6.60 -11.95 0.82
N VAL A 136 5.48 -11.71 1.49
CA VAL A 136 4.13 -11.80 0.93
C VAL A 136 3.94 -10.81 -0.21
N ALA A 137 4.44 -9.57 -0.07
CA ALA A 137 4.42 -8.59 -1.16
C ALA A 137 5.14 -9.13 -2.41
N ILE A 138 6.30 -9.80 -2.25
CA ILE A 138 7.02 -10.48 -3.34
C ILE A 138 6.21 -11.65 -3.91
N ALA A 139 5.58 -12.48 -3.07
CA ALA A 139 4.80 -13.64 -3.52
C ALA A 139 3.51 -13.27 -4.26
N ARG A 140 3.05 -12.01 -4.18
CA ARG A 140 1.92 -11.50 -4.97
C ARG A 140 2.26 -11.33 -6.45
N LEU A 141 3.54 -11.26 -6.84
CA LEU A 141 3.93 -11.24 -8.24
C LEU A 141 3.49 -12.53 -8.96
N ARG A 142 3.04 -12.41 -10.21
CA ARG A 142 2.59 -13.57 -11.01
C ARG A 142 3.72 -14.58 -11.26
N SER A 143 4.96 -14.11 -11.38
CA SER A 143 6.15 -14.92 -11.59
C SER A 143 6.56 -15.79 -10.40
N VAL A 144 5.98 -15.54 -9.22
CA VAL A 144 6.28 -16.26 -7.96
C VAL A 144 5.02 -16.96 -7.41
N ALA A 145 3.95 -17.02 -8.20
CA ALA A 145 2.65 -17.50 -7.73
C ALA A 145 2.67 -19.00 -7.31
N ASP A 146 3.55 -19.79 -7.90
CA ASP A 146 3.78 -21.21 -7.59
C ASP A 146 4.40 -21.43 -6.20
N ARG A 147 5.00 -20.39 -5.60
CA ARG A 147 5.64 -20.46 -4.27
C ARG A 147 4.71 -20.04 -3.13
N ARG A 148 3.48 -19.60 -3.43
CA ARG A 148 2.53 -19.09 -2.42
C ARG A 148 2.13 -20.13 -1.39
N GLU A 149 1.96 -21.38 -1.80
CA GLU A 149 1.59 -22.47 -0.89
C GLU A 149 2.70 -22.77 0.13
N GLU A 150 3.96 -22.81 -0.32
CA GLU A 150 5.14 -22.94 0.55
C GLU A 150 5.21 -21.80 1.57
N LEU A 151 5.04 -20.56 1.11
CA LEU A 151 5.06 -19.41 2.00
C LEU A 151 3.88 -19.41 2.97
N ALA A 152 2.68 -19.81 2.53
CA ALA A 152 1.50 -19.88 3.37
C ALA A 152 1.68 -20.86 4.53
N ALA A 153 2.31 -22.02 4.28
CA ALA A 153 2.64 -22.97 5.34
C ALA A 153 3.57 -22.35 6.39
N LEU A 154 4.63 -21.66 5.96
CA LEU A 154 5.58 -21.01 6.86
C LEU A 154 4.93 -19.86 7.67
N VAL A 155 4.07 -19.06 7.03
CA VAL A 155 3.32 -17.99 7.69
C VAL A 155 2.34 -18.56 8.71
N LEU A 156 1.68 -19.68 8.39
CA LEU A 156 0.77 -20.37 9.31
C LEU A 156 1.53 -20.85 10.56
N GLU A 157 2.69 -21.51 10.38
CA GLU A 157 3.53 -21.93 11.50
C GLU A 157 3.92 -20.77 12.41
N TRP A 158 4.31 -19.62 11.84
CA TRP A 158 4.64 -18.43 12.61
C TRP A 158 3.45 -17.86 13.37
N SER A 159 2.26 -17.88 12.75
CA SER A 159 1.03 -17.42 13.39
C SER A 159 0.63 -18.27 14.61
N GLU A 160 0.87 -19.59 14.55
CA GLU A 160 0.56 -20.53 15.63
C GLU A 160 1.52 -20.41 16.81
N ARG A 161 2.76 -19.99 16.58
CA ARG A 161 3.75 -19.69 17.64
C ARG A 161 3.38 -18.46 18.49
N GLY A 162 2.37 -17.69 18.08
CA GLY A 162 1.87 -16.53 18.82
C GLY A 162 2.77 -15.30 18.75
N ALA A 163 3.66 -15.23 17.75
CA ALA A 163 4.57 -14.11 17.56
C ALA A 163 3.86 -12.92 16.88
N GLY A 164 3.27 -12.00 17.64
CA GLY A 164 2.65 -10.77 17.11
C GLY A 164 1.12 -10.83 16.92
N PRO A 165 0.49 -9.76 16.38
CA PRO A 165 -0.96 -9.65 16.29
C PRO A 165 -1.59 -10.65 15.30
N ARG A 166 -2.57 -11.44 15.75
CA ARG A 166 -3.25 -12.46 14.93
C ARG A 166 -3.85 -11.91 13.64
N ALA A 167 -4.44 -10.71 13.68
CA ALA A 167 -5.05 -10.09 12.51
C ALA A 167 -4.03 -9.78 11.40
N GLU A 168 -2.77 -9.49 11.72
CA GLU A 168 -1.74 -9.25 10.69
C GLU A 168 -1.25 -10.54 10.04
N TRP A 169 -1.15 -11.62 10.81
CA TRP A 169 -0.89 -12.93 10.23
C TRP A 169 -2.00 -13.38 9.28
N LEU A 170 -3.27 -13.17 9.65
CA LEU A 170 -4.39 -13.46 8.76
C LEU A 170 -4.40 -12.58 7.51
N ARG A 171 -3.94 -11.33 7.60
CA ARG A 171 -3.73 -10.48 6.42
C ARG A 171 -2.76 -11.15 5.44
N CYS A 172 -1.61 -11.61 5.95
CA CYS A 172 -0.61 -12.30 5.15
C CYS A 172 -1.20 -13.57 4.49
N LEU A 173 -1.88 -14.41 5.28
CA LEU A 173 -2.51 -15.64 4.77
C LEU A 173 -3.56 -15.35 3.70
N GLY A 174 -4.41 -14.34 3.89
CA GLY A 174 -5.40 -13.92 2.90
C GLY A 174 -4.76 -13.43 1.59
N GLN A 175 -3.67 -12.66 1.67
CA GLN A 175 -2.92 -12.21 0.49
C GLN A 175 -2.22 -13.36 -0.26
N LEU A 176 -1.96 -14.49 0.40
CA LEU A 176 -1.44 -15.71 -0.20
C LEU A 176 -2.56 -16.62 -0.77
N GLY A 177 -3.83 -16.27 -0.57
CA GLY A 177 -4.97 -17.02 -1.07
C GLY A 177 -5.44 -18.15 -0.16
N VAL A 178 -5.04 -18.17 1.11
CA VAL A 178 -5.55 -19.12 2.10
C VAL A 178 -7.05 -18.88 2.32
N ASP A 179 -7.83 -19.96 2.38
CA ASP A 179 -9.25 -19.86 2.71
C ASP A 179 -9.42 -19.50 4.19
N LEU A 180 -10.05 -18.35 4.45
CA LEU A 180 -10.27 -17.80 5.78
C LEU A 180 -11.77 -17.68 6.11
N ARG A 181 -12.65 -18.30 5.30
CA ARG A 181 -14.10 -18.18 5.49
C ARG A 181 -14.59 -18.71 6.83
N ASP A 182 -13.89 -19.67 7.43
CA ASP A 182 -14.15 -20.17 8.79
C ASP A 182 -13.96 -19.09 9.87
N ARG A 183 -13.25 -17.99 9.57
CA ARG A 183 -12.99 -16.87 10.47
C ARG A 183 -13.99 -15.72 10.38
N LEU A 184 -14.98 -15.78 9.48
CA LEU A 184 -16.03 -14.75 9.36
C LEU A 184 -16.89 -14.63 10.63
N THR A 185 -16.91 -15.66 11.48
CA THR A 185 -17.66 -15.69 12.74
C THR A 185 -16.75 -15.64 13.98
N ASP A 186 -15.46 -15.35 13.83
CA ASP A 186 -14.52 -15.27 14.95
C ASP A 186 -15.00 -14.21 15.97
N PRO A 187 -14.84 -14.40 17.30
CA PRO A 187 -15.21 -13.37 18.29
C PRO A 187 -14.46 -12.04 18.13
N ASP A 188 -13.23 -12.04 17.59
CA ASP A 188 -12.44 -10.83 17.40
C ASP A 188 -12.87 -10.08 16.11
N PRO A 189 -13.33 -8.81 16.20
CA PRO A 189 -13.71 -8.02 15.03
C PRO A 189 -12.59 -7.81 14.02
N ALA A 190 -11.32 -7.74 14.45
CA ALA A 190 -10.19 -7.59 13.54
C ALA A 190 -9.98 -8.85 12.70
N ILE A 191 -10.12 -10.04 13.30
CA ILE A 191 -10.02 -11.33 12.60
C ILE A 191 -11.17 -11.47 11.60
N ARG A 192 -12.43 -11.22 12.01
CA ARG A 192 -13.58 -11.26 11.08
C ARG A 192 -13.39 -10.33 9.89
N LEU A 193 -12.92 -9.11 10.14
CA LEU A 193 -12.71 -8.12 9.08
C LEU A 193 -11.60 -8.57 8.13
N ARG A 194 -10.50 -9.15 8.62
CA ARG A 194 -9.44 -9.69 7.76
C ARG A 194 -9.93 -10.84 6.88
N ALA A 195 -10.75 -11.72 7.43
CA ALA A 195 -11.39 -12.79 6.67
C ALA A 195 -12.31 -12.23 5.58
N ALA A 196 -13.13 -11.24 5.92
CA ALA A 196 -14.03 -10.57 4.97
C ALA A 196 -13.27 -9.84 3.85
N LEU A 197 -12.17 -9.15 4.17
CA LEU A 197 -11.31 -8.49 3.19
C LEU A 197 -10.58 -9.47 2.26
N ALA A 198 -10.30 -10.69 2.71
CA ALA A 198 -9.67 -11.73 1.89
C ALA A 198 -10.67 -12.44 0.97
N HIS A 199 -11.94 -12.55 1.39
CA HIS A 199 -13.01 -13.27 0.70
C HIS A 199 -14.26 -12.38 0.58
N GLU A 200 -14.14 -11.27 -0.17
CA GLU A 200 -15.21 -10.28 -0.35
C GLU A 200 -16.50 -10.88 -0.96
N ASP A 201 -16.37 -12.01 -1.66
CA ASP A 201 -17.45 -12.77 -2.29
C ASP A 201 -18.19 -13.71 -1.33
N ALA A 202 -17.66 -13.93 -0.12
CA ALA A 202 -18.24 -14.85 0.83
C ALA A 202 -19.55 -14.31 1.44
N PRO A 203 -20.54 -15.17 1.74
CA PRO A 203 -21.76 -14.76 2.43
C PRO A 203 -21.44 -14.05 3.76
N GLY A 204 -21.99 -12.85 3.97
CA GLY A 204 -21.75 -12.06 5.17
C GLY A 204 -20.52 -11.15 5.13
N ALA A 205 -19.58 -11.36 4.20
CA ALA A 205 -18.35 -10.54 4.12
C ALA A 205 -18.67 -9.09 3.75
N ARG A 206 -19.56 -8.90 2.78
CA ARG A 206 -20.07 -7.58 2.37
C ARG A 206 -20.64 -6.81 3.55
N GLU A 207 -21.55 -7.40 4.31
CA GLU A 207 -22.17 -6.76 5.47
C GLU A 207 -21.12 -6.37 6.53
N LEU A 208 -20.13 -7.22 6.77
CA LEU A 208 -19.03 -6.94 7.70
C LEU A 208 -18.18 -5.75 7.24
N ILE A 209 -17.81 -5.69 5.95
CA ILE A 209 -17.01 -4.60 5.37
C ILE A 209 -17.77 -3.27 5.47
N LEU A 210 -19.03 -3.26 5.04
CA LEU A 210 -19.85 -2.04 5.04
C LEU A 210 -20.12 -1.55 6.48
N ALA A 211 -20.40 -2.46 7.41
CA ALA A 211 -20.57 -2.11 8.82
C ALA A 211 -19.28 -1.55 9.44
N ALA A 212 -18.12 -2.11 9.11
CA ALA A 212 -16.84 -1.64 9.62
C ALA A 212 -16.50 -0.22 9.15
N LEU A 213 -16.92 0.19 7.94
CA LEU A 213 -16.65 1.53 7.40
C LEU A 213 -17.26 2.66 8.26
N ALA A 214 -18.36 2.38 8.97
CA ALA A 214 -19.04 3.36 9.82
C ALA A 214 -18.24 3.74 11.08
N GLY A 215 -17.23 2.95 11.46
CA GLY A 215 -16.39 3.17 12.63
C GLY A 215 -14.92 3.41 12.26
N PRO A 216 -14.08 3.85 13.21
CA PRO A 216 -12.63 3.74 13.03
C PRO A 216 -12.27 2.26 12.83
N PRO A 217 -11.33 1.94 11.93
CA PRO A 217 -10.98 0.55 11.69
C PRO A 217 -10.37 -0.06 12.97
N PRO A 218 -10.56 -1.36 13.20
CA PRO A 218 -9.95 -2.04 14.34
C PRO A 218 -8.42 -2.01 14.22
N PRO A 219 -7.68 -2.15 15.35
CA PRO A 219 -6.23 -2.20 15.33
C PRO A 219 -5.69 -3.22 14.31
N GLY A 220 -4.65 -2.80 13.58
CA GLY A 220 -4.06 -3.57 12.48
C GLY A 220 -4.68 -3.29 11.11
N VAL A 221 -5.97 -2.94 11.03
CA VAL A 221 -6.61 -2.65 9.74
C VAL A 221 -6.46 -1.18 9.38
N HIS A 222 -5.87 -0.89 8.22
CA HIS A 222 -5.76 0.48 7.73
C HIS A 222 -7.07 0.97 7.12
N GLN A 223 -7.39 2.26 7.31
CA GLN A 223 -8.61 2.90 6.79
C GLN A 223 -8.70 2.79 5.26
N PHE A 224 -7.60 2.97 4.53
CA PHE A 224 -7.60 2.93 3.07
C PHE A 224 -7.97 1.55 2.53
N ALA A 225 -7.51 0.48 3.19
CA ALA A 225 -7.82 -0.90 2.78
C ALA A 225 -9.32 -1.16 2.94
N LEU A 226 -9.92 -0.65 4.02
CA LEU A 226 -11.36 -0.73 4.27
C LEU A 226 -12.17 0.09 3.28
N VAL A 227 -11.73 1.32 2.95
CA VAL A 227 -12.38 2.16 1.92
C VAL A 227 -12.36 1.47 0.56
N ALA A 228 -11.20 0.94 0.16
CA ALA A 228 -11.04 0.25 -1.12
C ALA A 228 -11.96 -0.98 -1.23
N ALA A 229 -12.05 -1.78 -0.16
CA ALA A 229 -12.96 -2.93 -0.12
C ALA A 229 -14.43 -2.50 -0.15
N ALA A 230 -14.81 -1.48 0.65
CA ALA A 230 -16.18 -0.97 0.66
C ALA A 230 -16.63 -0.48 -0.73
N ILE A 231 -15.75 0.22 -1.47
CA ILE A 231 -16.03 0.66 -2.84
C ILE A 231 -16.24 -0.53 -3.79
N ARG A 232 -15.52 -1.65 -3.61
CA ARG A 232 -15.67 -2.86 -4.45
C ARG A 232 -16.97 -3.62 -4.18
N VAL A 233 -17.41 -3.68 -2.93
CA VAL A 233 -18.58 -4.49 -2.51
C VAL A 233 -19.89 -3.71 -2.46
N ALA A 234 -19.83 -2.37 -2.43
CA ALA A 234 -21.01 -1.51 -2.48
C ALA A 234 -21.62 -1.52 -3.89
N ALA A 235 -22.95 -1.53 -3.96
CA ALA A 235 -23.66 -1.46 -5.25
C ALA A 235 -23.51 -0.08 -5.91
N ASP A 236 -23.54 0.97 -5.09
CA ASP A 236 -23.38 2.36 -5.47
C ASP A 236 -22.92 3.21 -4.28
N PHE A 237 -22.76 4.53 -4.49
CA PHE A 237 -22.36 5.45 -3.42
C PHE A 237 -23.44 5.63 -2.35
N ASP A 238 -24.72 5.53 -2.70
CA ASP A 238 -25.83 5.81 -1.80
C ASP A 238 -25.83 4.81 -0.63
N GLU A 239 -25.47 3.56 -0.91
CA GLU A 239 -25.33 2.49 0.09
C GLU A 239 -24.31 2.83 1.19
N ILE A 240 -23.20 3.47 0.85
CA ILE A 240 -22.12 3.76 1.81
C ILE A 240 -22.04 5.23 2.21
N ALA A 241 -22.97 6.07 1.74
CA ALA A 241 -22.88 7.52 1.84
C ALA A 241 -22.70 8.03 3.28
N THR A 242 -23.45 7.47 4.24
CA THR A 242 -23.35 7.86 5.65
C THR A 242 -21.97 7.56 6.22
N ALA A 243 -21.47 6.34 6.02
CA ALA A 243 -20.14 5.94 6.49
C ALA A 243 -19.03 6.74 5.76
N ALA A 244 -19.19 6.97 4.46
CA ALA A 244 -18.28 7.79 3.67
C ALA A 244 -18.17 9.23 4.19
N CYS A 245 -19.30 9.83 4.61
CA CYS A 245 -19.30 11.16 5.23
C CYS A 245 -18.54 11.17 6.56
N GLN A 246 -18.67 10.10 7.38
CA GLN A 246 -17.94 9.98 8.64
C GLN A 246 -16.43 9.87 8.40
N VAL A 247 -16.02 9.09 7.40
CA VAL A 247 -14.60 9.01 6.97
C VAL A 247 -14.14 10.40 6.51
N ALA A 248 -14.83 11.03 5.57
CA ALA A 248 -14.47 12.35 5.05
C ALA A 248 -14.40 13.44 6.13
N GLY A 249 -15.22 13.35 7.17
CA GLY A 249 -15.25 14.30 8.28
C GLY A 249 -14.09 14.17 9.27
N ARG A 250 -13.45 12.99 9.37
CA ARG A 250 -12.38 12.71 10.35
C ARG A 250 -11.00 12.49 9.73
N ASP A 251 -10.96 12.09 8.47
CA ASP A 251 -9.73 11.69 7.80
C ASP A 251 -8.80 12.90 7.61
N SER A 252 -7.50 12.62 7.55
CA SER A 252 -6.48 13.64 7.36
C SER A 252 -6.33 14.00 5.89
N TRP A 253 -5.53 15.04 5.62
CA TRP A 253 -5.14 15.39 4.26
C TRP A 253 -4.46 14.25 3.49
N ALA A 254 -3.81 13.31 4.18
CA ALA A 254 -3.08 12.20 3.57
C ALA A 254 -4.01 11.21 2.85
N GLY A 255 -5.29 11.12 3.23
CA GLY A 255 -6.28 10.23 2.60
C GLY A 255 -6.79 10.67 1.22
N PHE A 256 -6.09 11.59 0.54
CA PHE A 256 -6.53 12.16 -0.74
C PHE A 256 -6.54 11.13 -1.88
N ASP A 257 -5.73 10.07 -1.80
CA ASP A 257 -5.71 9.04 -2.84
C ASP A 257 -6.54 7.81 -2.48
N ASP A 258 -6.53 7.36 -1.23
CA ASP A 258 -6.99 6.03 -0.86
C ASP A 258 -8.00 6.02 0.32
N GLY A 259 -8.19 7.18 0.97
CA GLY A 259 -9.19 7.43 2.00
C GLY A 259 -10.39 8.23 1.47
N TRP A 260 -10.65 9.40 2.06
CA TRP A 260 -11.76 10.28 1.64
C TRP A 260 -11.72 10.63 0.14
N GLY A 261 -10.55 10.75 -0.48
CA GLY A 261 -10.44 11.10 -1.88
C GLY A 261 -10.87 9.98 -2.84
N ALA A 262 -10.72 8.71 -2.44
CA ALA A 262 -11.29 7.58 -3.17
C ALA A 262 -12.82 7.58 -3.09
N LEU A 263 -13.39 7.90 -1.92
CA LEU A 263 -14.83 8.04 -1.73
C LEU A 263 -15.42 9.17 -2.58
N VAL A 264 -14.71 10.30 -2.73
CA VAL A 264 -15.12 11.37 -3.66
C VAL A 264 -15.16 10.88 -5.09
N ARG A 265 -14.16 10.12 -5.55
CA ARG A 265 -14.17 9.56 -6.91
C ARG A 265 -15.31 8.57 -7.12
N PHE A 266 -15.63 7.77 -6.10
CA PHE A 266 -16.77 6.85 -6.15
C PHE A 266 -18.11 7.59 -6.18
N ALA A 267 -18.26 8.68 -5.42
CA ALA A 267 -19.45 9.53 -5.44
C ALA A 267 -19.61 10.32 -6.75
N PHE A 268 -18.51 10.66 -7.42
CA PHE A 268 -18.46 11.48 -8.63
C PHE A 268 -17.78 10.74 -9.80
N PRO A 269 -18.37 9.64 -10.31
CA PRO A 269 -17.81 8.91 -11.46
C PRO A 269 -17.80 9.76 -12.74
N LYS A 270 -18.63 10.81 -12.78
CA LYS A 270 -18.57 11.89 -13.74
C LYS A 270 -18.39 13.20 -12.98
N PRO A 271 -17.54 14.12 -13.47
CA PRO A 271 -17.38 15.42 -12.84
C PRO A 271 -18.73 16.13 -12.67
N TYR A 272 -18.90 16.82 -11.54
CA TYR A 272 -20.02 17.72 -11.31
C TYR A 272 -20.10 18.77 -12.44
N ALA A 273 -21.33 19.07 -12.85
CA ALA A 273 -21.61 20.13 -13.79
C ALA A 273 -22.89 20.87 -13.38
N PRO A 274 -22.99 22.20 -13.56
CA PRO A 274 -24.14 22.99 -13.07
C PRO A 274 -25.51 22.53 -13.58
N HIS A 275 -25.57 21.89 -14.75
CA HIS A 275 -26.79 21.36 -15.34
C HIS A 275 -27.20 19.98 -14.78
N ARG A 276 -26.38 19.39 -13.90
CA ARG A 276 -26.65 18.13 -13.21
C ARG A 276 -26.62 18.38 -11.70
N PRO A 277 -27.78 18.54 -11.05
CA PRO A 277 -27.81 18.79 -9.61
C PRO A 277 -27.23 17.61 -8.84
N LEU A 278 -26.62 17.89 -7.69
CA LEU A 278 -26.14 16.87 -6.77
C LEU A 278 -27.31 16.02 -6.23
N THR A 279 -27.08 14.72 -6.10
CA THR A 279 -27.94 13.86 -5.28
C THR A 279 -27.79 14.25 -3.80
N GLU A 280 -28.74 13.87 -2.94
CA GLU A 280 -28.62 14.15 -1.50
C GLU A 280 -27.38 13.48 -0.87
N PRO A 281 -27.02 12.23 -1.21
CA PRO A 281 -25.77 11.62 -0.76
C PRO A 281 -24.52 12.40 -1.17
N GLN A 282 -24.43 12.83 -2.44
CA GLN A 282 -23.32 13.66 -2.91
C GLN A 282 -23.26 14.99 -2.16
N ARG A 283 -24.42 15.62 -1.92
CA ARG A 283 -24.53 16.86 -1.16
C ARG A 283 -24.04 16.67 0.28
N ALA A 284 -24.46 15.61 0.95
CA ALA A 284 -24.02 15.27 2.30
C ALA A 284 -22.49 15.05 2.38
N LEU A 285 -21.91 14.36 1.39
CA LEU A 285 -20.45 14.20 1.31
C LEU A 285 -19.75 15.54 1.16
N VAL A 286 -20.23 16.43 0.29
CA VAL A 286 -19.65 17.78 0.14
C VAL A 286 -19.78 18.58 1.44
N ARG A 287 -20.88 18.46 2.19
CA ARG A 287 -20.99 19.08 3.53
C ARG A 287 -19.91 18.55 4.47
N ALA A 288 -19.71 17.23 4.52
CA ALA A 288 -18.68 16.62 5.37
C ALA A 288 -17.26 17.11 5.04
N LEU A 289 -16.92 17.21 3.75
CA LEU A 289 -15.64 17.75 3.28
C LEU A 289 -15.48 19.23 3.65
N VAL A 290 -16.55 20.03 3.57
CA VAL A 290 -16.54 21.45 3.97
C VAL A 290 -16.32 21.60 5.46
N THR A 291 -16.81 20.69 6.30
CA THR A 291 -16.60 20.75 7.75
C THR A 291 -15.21 20.29 8.21
N ASN A 292 -14.48 19.54 7.39
CA ASN A 292 -13.14 19.05 7.73
C ASN A 292 -12.07 20.13 7.47
N ASP A 293 -11.60 20.80 8.51
CA ASP A 293 -10.62 21.89 8.42
C ASP A 293 -9.29 21.47 7.80
N GLN A 294 -8.83 20.22 8.00
CA GLN A 294 -7.54 19.75 7.47
C GLN A 294 -7.51 19.73 5.95
N LEU A 295 -8.66 19.57 5.29
CA LEU A 295 -8.74 19.54 3.83
C LEU A 295 -8.58 20.92 3.19
N TRP A 296 -8.72 21.99 3.98
CA TRP A 296 -8.67 23.38 3.52
C TRP A 296 -7.41 24.12 3.96
N ASP A 297 -6.43 23.42 4.53
CA ASP A 297 -5.12 23.98 4.84
C ASP A 297 -4.42 24.45 3.54
N SER A 298 -3.99 25.71 3.52
CA SER A 298 -3.31 26.32 2.37
C SER A 298 -1.99 25.66 1.98
N THR A 299 -1.37 24.90 2.89
CA THR A 299 -0.13 24.16 2.64
C THR A 299 -0.35 22.84 1.91
N ASN A 300 -1.60 22.40 1.78
CA ASN A 300 -1.97 21.13 1.17
C ASN A 300 -2.41 21.29 -0.30
N GLY A 301 -1.51 20.93 -1.22
CA GLY A 301 -1.79 20.95 -2.66
C GLY A 301 -2.66 19.79 -3.16
N SER A 302 -2.73 18.67 -2.44
CA SER A 302 -3.32 17.42 -2.92
C SER A 302 -4.85 17.43 -2.94
N CYS A 303 -5.50 18.10 -1.97
CA CYS A 303 -6.97 18.22 -1.93
C CYS A 303 -7.55 18.85 -3.20
N ARG A 304 -6.87 19.86 -3.74
CA ARG A 304 -7.32 20.58 -4.95
C ARG A 304 -7.38 19.67 -6.17
N LEU A 305 -6.48 18.69 -6.28
CA LEU A 305 -6.48 17.73 -7.38
C LEU A 305 -7.74 16.85 -7.35
N VAL A 306 -8.12 16.37 -6.16
CA VAL A 306 -9.33 15.55 -5.98
C VAL A 306 -10.59 16.34 -6.36
N PHE A 307 -10.73 17.58 -5.87
CA PHE A 307 -11.88 18.43 -6.19
C PHE A 307 -11.95 18.76 -7.69
N THR A 308 -10.81 19.10 -8.29
CA THR A 308 -10.74 19.40 -9.73
C THR A 308 -11.20 18.20 -10.57
N ARG A 309 -10.74 16.99 -10.24
CA ARG A 309 -11.16 15.75 -10.93
C ARG A 309 -12.65 15.46 -10.75
N ALA A 310 -13.20 15.73 -9.56
CA ALA A 310 -14.63 15.58 -9.28
C ALA A 310 -15.50 16.72 -9.86
N GLY A 311 -14.90 17.74 -10.49
CA GLY A 311 -15.61 18.93 -10.97
C GLY A 311 -16.11 19.85 -9.85
N LEU A 312 -15.66 19.65 -8.61
CA LEU A 312 -16.05 20.45 -7.46
C LEU A 312 -15.29 21.78 -7.41
N PRO A 313 -15.88 22.84 -6.82
CA PRO A 313 -15.19 24.11 -6.63
C PRO A 313 -13.90 23.97 -5.81
N SER A 314 -12.92 24.83 -6.09
CA SER A 314 -11.62 24.82 -5.38
C SER A 314 -11.62 25.63 -4.09
N THR A 315 -12.76 26.16 -3.63
CA THR A 315 -12.85 26.99 -2.42
C THR A 315 -13.93 26.48 -1.48
N ARG A 316 -13.63 26.54 -0.17
CA ARG A 316 -14.52 26.06 0.90
C ARG A 316 -15.90 26.67 0.81
N SER A 317 -15.98 28.00 0.65
CA SER A 317 -17.26 28.72 0.57
C SER A 317 -18.07 28.37 -0.67
N ALA A 318 -17.42 28.06 -1.80
CA ALA A 318 -18.13 27.64 -3.00
C ALA A 318 -18.67 26.21 -2.88
N CYS A 319 -17.89 25.29 -2.28
CA CYS A 319 -18.38 23.96 -1.92
C CYS A 319 -19.54 24.05 -0.91
N GLY A 320 -19.44 24.92 0.10
CA GLY A 320 -20.50 25.14 1.08
C GLY A 320 -21.82 25.58 0.43
N ARG A 321 -21.78 26.55 -0.49
CA ARG A 321 -22.98 26.97 -1.25
C ARG A 321 -23.56 25.85 -2.11
N LEU A 322 -22.70 25.03 -2.72
CA LEU A 322 -23.13 23.88 -3.52
C LEU A 322 -23.80 22.80 -2.64
N ALA A 323 -23.32 22.65 -1.41
CA ALA A 323 -23.79 21.68 -0.44
C ALA A 323 -25.13 22.09 0.21
N GLY A 324 -25.56 23.35 0.08
CA GLY A 324 -26.80 23.86 0.69
C GLY A 324 -26.66 23.99 2.19
#